data_AF-W1U0K6-F1
#
_entry.id   AF-W1U0K6-F1
#
_cell.length_a   1.000
_cell.length_b   1.000
_cell.length_c   1.000
_cell.angle_alpha   90.00
_cell.angle_beta   90.00
_cell.angle_gamma   90.00
#
_symmetry.space_group_name_H-M   'P 1'
#
loop_
_entity.id
_entity.type
_entity.pdbx_description
1 polymer ?
#
loop_
_entity_poly.entity_id
_entity_poly.type
_entity_poly.pdbx_seq_one_letter_code
_entity_poly.pdbx_strand_id
1 'polypeptide(L)'
;MENWQKDPAADKPRTTEVTSPINDLQADSQVAERPADERPNVAPPTKRSFMTVRQLVITGLLGGITALLGLTGYGFIHLIYMKATILHIPTIIGGIVEGPRVGMMTGLIFGCFSLFQNIVAPTLMSIVFLNPLISVLPRVLLGLIAYLVYRAMPGAQAVKIAVSALVTSMMNTIMVMGLTYILYAKEFAEMRHVPLDQVVNIIIGICIANGIPEAIGAAVIVTPIVLVLLKTRKPTRRQA
;
A
#
# COMPACT_ATOMS: atom_id res chain seq x y z
N MET A 1 -38.47 -57.60 8.13
CA MET A 1 -37.86 -56.45 8.84
C MET A 1 -38.76 -55.27 8.52
N GLU A 2 -39.91 -55.13 9.18
CA GLU A 2 -40.11 -54.58 10.53
C GLU A 2 -40.46 -53.08 10.48
N ASN A 3 -41.43 -52.74 11.32
CA ASN A 3 -42.35 -51.60 11.32
C ASN A 3 -41.72 -50.22 11.66
N TRP A 4 -42.63 -49.21 11.70
CA TRP A 4 -42.58 -47.91 12.41
C TRP A 4 -42.11 -46.73 11.54
N GLN A 5 -42.83 -45.60 11.35
CA GLN A 5 -43.84 -44.94 12.17
C GLN A 5 -44.48 -43.81 11.30
N LYS A 6 -45.82 -43.77 11.14
CA LYS A 6 -46.50 -42.61 10.52
C LYS A 6 -46.88 -41.63 11.63
N ASP A 7 -46.38 -40.40 11.54
CA ASP A 7 -46.61 -39.32 12.49
C ASP A 7 -47.94 -38.58 12.17
N PRO A 8 -48.92 -38.51 13.09
CA PRO A 8 -50.29 -38.06 12.81
C PRO A 8 -50.52 -36.56 13.09
N ALA A 9 -49.71 -35.66 12.50
CA ALA A 9 -49.83 -34.21 12.76
C ALA A 9 -49.72 -33.31 11.51
N ALA A 10 -49.86 -33.86 10.31
CA ALA A 10 -50.10 -33.08 9.11
C ALA A 10 -51.62 -32.94 8.92
N ASP A 11 -52.15 -31.78 9.31
CA ASP A 11 -53.38 -31.13 8.82
C ASP A 11 -54.22 -30.56 9.98
N LYS A 12 -53.90 -29.33 10.40
CA LYS A 12 -54.82 -28.47 11.17
C LYS A 12 -55.15 -27.23 10.33
N PRO A 13 -56.42 -26.84 10.21
CA PRO A 13 -56.87 -25.78 9.31
C PRO A 13 -56.43 -24.38 9.79
N ARG A 14 -56.10 -23.49 8.84
CA ARG A 14 -55.90 -22.05 9.11
C ARG A 14 -57.23 -21.41 9.53
N THR A 15 -57.42 -21.20 10.82
CA THR A 15 -58.48 -20.34 11.34
C THR A 15 -58.05 -18.88 11.21
N THR A 16 -58.71 -18.16 10.30
CA THR A 16 -58.71 -16.69 10.27
C THR A 16 -59.56 -16.18 11.44
N GLU A 17 -58.96 -15.98 12.61
CA GLU A 17 -59.60 -15.22 13.69
C GLU A 17 -59.48 -13.72 13.40
N VAL A 18 -60.60 -13.15 12.97
CA VAL A 18 -60.83 -11.72 12.91
C VAL A 18 -61.01 -11.23 14.34
N THR A 19 -59.93 -10.74 14.96
CA THR A 19 -60.02 -10.06 16.25
C THR A 19 -60.49 -8.63 16.04
N SER A 20 -61.55 -8.25 16.76
CA SER A 20 -62.21 -6.94 16.70
C SER A 20 -61.32 -5.82 17.25
N PRO A 21 -61.47 -4.56 16.76
CA PRO A 21 -60.61 -3.42 17.10
C PRO A 21 -60.74 -2.90 18.55
N ILE A 22 -61.44 -3.63 19.43
CA ILE A 22 -61.63 -3.24 20.83
C ILE A 22 -60.52 -3.82 21.74
N ASN A 23 -59.90 -4.94 21.36
CA ASN A 23 -58.80 -5.52 22.17
C ASN A 23 -57.49 -4.74 22.09
N ASP A 24 -57.27 -3.98 21.01
CA ASP A 24 -56.02 -3.25 20.78
C ASP A 24 -55.89 -2.02 21.70
N LEU A 25 -57.02 -1.46 22.16
CA LEU A 25 -57.04 -0.29 23.05
C LEU A 25 -56.76 -0.63 24.52
N GLN A 26 -56.95 -1.89 24.93
CA GLN A 26 -56.60 -2.32 26.30
C GLN A 26 -55.13 -2.74 26.42
N ALA A 27 -54.49 -3.14 25.32
CA ALA A 27 -53.08 -3.54 25.29
C ALA A 27 -52.11 -2.37 25.55
N ASP A 28 -52.47 -1.14 25.18
CA ASP A 28 -51.61 0.04 25.33
C ASP A 28 -51.58 0.61 26.76
N SER A 29 -52.47 0.13 27.64
CA SER A 29 -52.54 0.59 29.04
C SER A 29 -51.61 -0.17 30.00
N GLN A 30 -50.91 -1.20 29.51
CA GLN A 30 -49.86 -1.89 30.25
C GLN A 30 -48.48 -1.57 29.66
N VAL A 31 -48.11 -0.29 29.66
CA VAL A 31 -46.70 0.10 29.58
C VAL A 31 -46.06 -0.31 30.89
N ALA A 32 -45.56 -1.55 30.93
CA ALA A 32 -44.66 -2.03 31.97
C ALA A 32 -43.55 -0.99 32.14
N GLU A 33 -43.49 -0.36 33.31
CA GLU A 33 -42.39 0.52 33.70
C GLU A 33 -41.08 -0.26 33.51
N ARG A 34 -40.33 0.11 32.46
CA ARG A 34 -39.01 -0.49 32.23
C ARG A 34 -38.13 -0.08 33.42
N PRO A 35 -37.50 -1.04 34.13
CA PRO A 35 -36.59 -0.69 35.23
C PRO A 35 -35.50 0.24 34.68
N ALA A 36 -35.32 1.39 35.33
CA ALA A 36 -34.43 2.48 34.91
C ALA A 36 -32.92 2.13 34.89
N ASP A 37 -32.59 0.85 35.11
CA ASP A 37 -31.26 0.28 35.25
C ASP A 37 -30.70 -0.23 33.90
N GLU A 38 -31.56 -0.69 32.98
CA GLU A 38 -31.11 -1.39 31.78
C GLU A 38 -30.74 -0.42 30.65
N ARG A 39 -29.72 0.40 30.90
CA ARG A 39 -29.04 1.16 29.83
C ARG A 39 -28.39 0.13 28.90
N PRO A 40 -28.57 0.22 27.57
CA PRO A 40 -27.87 -0.66 26.66
C PRO A 40 -26.38 -0.60 26.98
N ASN A 41 -25.76 -1.75 27.24
CA ASN A 41 -24.32 -1.85 27.45
C ASN A 41 -23.61 -1.48 26.14
N VAL A 42 -23.46 -0.17 25.89
CA VAL A 42 -22.72 0.36 24.75
C VAL A 42 -21.25 0.12 25.08
N ALA A 43 -20.71 -0.98 24.54
CA ALA A 43 -19.29 -1.28 24.64
C ALA A 43 -18.48 -0.01 24.29
N PRO A 44 -17.49 0.37 25.11
CA PRO A 44 -16.74 1.60 24.87
C PRO A 44 -16.10 1.54 23.48
N PRO A 45 -16.00 2.68 22.76
CA PRO A 45 -15.41 2.71 21.43
C PRO A 45 -13.97 2.20 21.54
N THR A 46 -13.74 0.99 21.03
CA THR A 46 -12.41 0.40 21.00
C THR A 46 -11.50 1.35 20.22
N LYS A 47 -10.55 1.98 20.91
CA LYS A 47 -9.57 2.90 20.32
C LYS A 47 -8.78 2.11 19.29
N ARG A 48 -9.19 2.21 18.01
CA ARG A 48 -8.48 1.57 16.90
C ARG A 48 -7.13 2.24 16.80
N SER A 49 -6.05 1.57 17.21
CA SER A 49 -4.72 2.14 17.04
C SER A 49 -4.47 2.35 15.54
N PHE A 50 -3.87 3.50 15.21
CA PHE A 50 -3.54 3.88 13.84
C PHE A 50 -2.65 2.83 13.13
N MET A 51 -1.86 2.11 13.93
CA MET A 51 -0.93 1.08 13.51
C MET A 51 -0.80 -0.02 14.57
N THR A 52 -0.70 -1.28 14.15
CA THR A 52 -0.37 -2.39 15.07
C THR A 52 1.12 -2.35 15.41
N VAL A 53 1.53 -2.80 16.61
CA VAL A 53 2.95 -2.90 17.00
C VAL A 53 3.79 -3.63 15.94
N ARG A 54 3.25 -4.70 15.36
CA ARG A 54 3.88 -5.43 14.23
C ARG A 54 4.16 -4.54 13.02
N GLN A 55 3.19 -3.71 12.61
CA GLN A 55 3.35 -2.81 11.47
C GLN A 55 4.39 -1.73 11.77
N LEU A 56 4.46 -1.25 13.03
CA LEU A 56 5.48 -0.30 13.46
C LEU A 56 6.88 -0.92 13.39
N VAL A 57 7.04 -2.15 13.91
CA VAL A 57 8.31 -2.89 13.87
C VAL A 57 8.74 -3.17 12.43
N ILE A 58 7.83 -3.62 11.56
CA ILE A 58 8.15 -3.90 10.15
C ILE A 58 8.51 -2.61 9.41
N THR A 59 7.82 -1.50 9.68
CA THR A 59 8.16 -0.19 9.12
C THR A 59 9.57 0.23 9.51
N GLY A 60 9.92 0.08 10.80
CA GLY A 60 11.26 0.39 11.32
C GLY A 60 12.33 -0.54 10.75
N LEU A 61 12.06 -1.84 10.64
CA LEU A 61 12.97 -2.82 10.05
C LEU A 61 13.24 -2.51 8.58
N LEU A 62 12.19 -2.34 7.77
CA LEU A 62 12.32 -2.02 6.35
C LEU A 62 12.96 -0.64 6.13
N GLY A 63 12.63 0.33 6.98
CA GLY A 63 13.27 1.65 7.00
C GLY A 63 14.77 1.57 7.32
N GLY A 64 15.15 0.78 8.32
CA GLY A 64 16.54 0.52 8.69
C GLY A 64 17.33 -0.19 7.59
N ILE A 65 16.73 -1.21 6.96
CA ILE A 65 17.32 -1.88 5.79
C ILE A 65 17.53 -0.88 4.65
N THR A 66 16.56 0.00 4.41
CA THR A 66 16.67 1.04 3.38
C THR A 66 17.81 2.00 3.66
N ALA A 67 17.94 2.48 4.90
CA ALA A 67 19.04 3.36 5.31
C ALA A 67 20.40 2.66 5.16
N LEU A 68 20.50 1.39 5.56
CA LEU A 68 21.72 0.60 5.42
C LEU A 68 22.12 0.40 3.96
N LEU A 69 21.17 0.02 3.09
CA LEU A 69 21.42 -0.11 1.65
C LEU A 69 21.84 1.22 1.02
N GLY A 70 21.30 2.33 1.52
CA GLY A 70 21.61 3.67 1.04
C GLY A 70 23.02 4.12 1.44
N LEU A 71 23.42 3.91 2.70
CA LEU A 71 24.75 4.24 3.20
C LEU A 71 25.85 3.36 2.58
N THR A 72 25.57 2.07 2.38
CA THR A 72 26.56 1.11 1.85
C THR A 72 26.78 1.24 0.35
N GLY A 73 26.00 2.05 -0.36
CA GLY A 73 26.12 2.24 -1.81
C GLY A 73 25.55 1.08 -2.65
N TYR A 74 25.21 -0.06 -2.04
CA TYR A 74 24.52 -1.18 -2.71
C TYR A 74 23.10 -0.85 -3.15
N GLY A 75 22.50 0.21 -2.59
CA GLY A 75 21.23 0.76 -3.03
C GLY A 75 21.28 1.41 -4.42
N PHE A 76 22.45 1.53 -5.04
CA PHE A 76 22.62 2.12 -6.36
C PHE A 76 23.43 1.21 -7.29
N ILE A 77 22.78 0.65 -8.31
CA ILE A 77 23.49 0.04 -9.45
C ILE A 77 23.92 1.19 -10.36
N HIS A 78 25.21 1.39 -10.57
CA HIS A 78 25.67 2.43 -11.49
C HIS A 78 25.43 1.95 -12.93
N LEU A 79 24.37 2.45 -13.58
CA LEU A 79 24.18 2.30 -15.01
C LEU A 79 24.80 3.50 -15.74
N ILE A 80 25.12 3.30 -17.02
CA ILE A 80 25.95 4.14 -17.90
C ILE A 80 25.65 5.66 -17.81
N TYR A 81 24.39 6.05 -17.54
CA TYR A 81 24.01 7.47 -17.46
C TYR A 81 23.55 7.97 -16.08
N MET A 82 23.08 7.09 -15.17
CA MET A 82 22.55 7.45 -13.85
C MET A 82 22.73 6.32 -12.81
N LYS A 83 22.72 6.70 -11.53
CA LYS A 83 22.66 5.76 -10.41
C LYS A 83 21.26 5.12 -10.36
N ALA A 84 21.16 3.87 -10.80
CA ALA A 84 19.92 3.12 -10.76
C ALA A 84 19.57 2.73 -9.33
N THR A 85 18.43 3.20 -8.82
CA THR A 85 18.04 3.00 -7.42
C THR A 85 17.45 1.62 -7.22
N ILE A 86 17.93 0.85 -6.23
CA ILE A 86 17.26 -0.35 -5.70
C ILE A 86 16.54 -0.03 -4.37
N LEU A 87 16.73 1.17 -3.84
CA LEU A 87 16.26 1.58 -2.52
C LEU A 87 14.74 1.60 -2.34
N HIS A 88 13.97 1.53 -3.43
CA HIS A 88 12.52 1.40 -3.39
C HIS A 88 12.04 -0.05 -3.15
N ILE A 89 12.91 -1.07 -3.23
CA ILE A 89 12.55 -2.47 -2.99
C ILE A 89 11.93 -2.70 -1.60
N PRO A 90 12.55 -2.24 -0.48
CA PRO A 90 11.94 -2.42 0.85
C PRO A 90 10.57 -1.73 0.96
N THR A 91 10.39 -0.58 0.32
CA THR A 91 9.10 0.13 0.27
C THR A 91 8.05 -0.67 -0.50
N ILE A 92 8.41 -1.27 -1.63
CA ILE A 92 7.52 -2.16 -2.41
C ILE A 92 7.11 -3.37 -1.55
N ILE A 93 8.08 -4.03 -0.90
CA ILE A 93 7.81 -5.19 -0.04
C ILE A 93 6.87 -4.80 1.10
N GLY A 94 7.13 -3.68 1.79
CA GLY A 94 6.28 -3.17 2.86
C GLY A 94 4.85 -2.87 2.40
N GLY A 95 4.70 -2.27 1.21
CA GLY A 95 3.40 -1.97 0.60
C GLY A 95 2.61 -3.23 0.23
N ILE A 96 3.26 -4.25 -0.34
CA ILE A 96 2.60 -5.48 -0.76
C ILE A 96 2.27 -6.39 0.44
N VAL A 97 3.20 -6.53 1.40
CA VAL A 97 3.08 -7.52 2.49
C VAL A 97 2.23 -7.01 3.66
N GLU A 98 2.40 -5.76 4.07
CA GLU A 98 1.71 -5.19 5.24
C GLU A 98 0.60 -4.20 4.88
N GLY A 99 0.52 -3.80 3.61
CA GLY A 99 -0.48 -2.88 3.08
C GLY A 99 0.02 -1.45 2.90
N PRO A 100 -0.87 -0.54 2.45
CA PRO A 100 -0.47 0.77 1.95
C PRO A 100 0.09 1.67 3.06
N ARG A 101 -0.37 1.50 4.31
CA ARG A 101 0.09 2.30 5.45
C ARG A 101 1.57 2.08 5.75
N VAL A 102 2.01 0.81 5.79
CA VAL A 102 3.41 0.47 6.02
C VAL A 102 4.26 0.89 4.83
N GLY A 103 3.79 0.63 3.60
CA GLY A 103 4.45 1.10 2.38
C GLY A 103 4.70 2.62 2.39
N MET A 104 3.68 3.43 2.69
CA MET A 104 3.83 4.89 2.75
C MET A 104 4.80 5.35 3.83
N MET A 105 4.79 4.72 5.01
CA MET A 105 5.70 5.09 6.11
C MET A 105 7.15 4.69 5.83
N THR A 106 7.37 3.49 5.28
CA THR A 106 8.70 3.09 4.81
C THR A 106 9.18 4.00 3.68
N GLY A 107 8.28 4.39 2.76
CA GLY A 107 8.57 5.37 1.71
C GLY A 107 8.92 6.75 2.24
N LEU A 108 8.29 7.20 3.33
CA LEU A 108 8.64 8.46 4.00
C LEU A 108 10.06 8.40 4.58
N ILE A 109 10.39 7.32 5.29
CA ILE A 109 11.74 7.09 5.84
C ILE A 109 12.77 7.08 4.70
N PHE A 110 12.46 6.39 3.61
CA PHE A 110 13.30 6.37 2.41
C PHE A 110 13.49 7.78 1.81
N GLY A 111 12.41 8.57 1.68
CA GLY A 111 12.48 9.95 1.17
C GLY A 111 13.34 10.87 2.04
N CYS A 112 13.18 10.79 3.36
CA CYS A 112 14.03 11.52 4.31
C CYS A 112 15.50 11.10 4.20
N PHE A 113 15.75 9.79 4.07
CA PHE A 113 17.10 9.27 3.87
C PHE A 113 17.71 9.74 2.54
N SER A 114 16.91 9.78 1.47
CA SER A 114 17.31 10.30 0.15
C SER A 114 17.73 11.78 0.24
N LEU A 115 17.04 12.61 1.03
CA LEU A 115 17.46 13.99 1.29
C LEU A 115 18.81 14.04 2.00
N PHE A 116 18.95 13.30 3.09
CA PHE A 116 20.20 13.24 3.86
C PHE A 116 21.38 12.81 2.99
N GLN A 117 21.21 11.77 2.18
CA GLN A 117 22.24 11.27 1.28
C GLN A 117 22.67 12.31 0.24
N ASN A 118 21.73 13.10 -0.30
CA ASN A 118 22.04 14.14 -1.29
C ASN A 118 22.76 15.34 -0.67
N ILE A 119 22.59 15.60 0.63
CA ILE A 119 23.36 16.61 1.38
C ILE A 119 24.80 16.12 1.59
N VAL A 120 24.99 14.86 1.97
CA VAL A 120 26.31 14.30 2.30
C VAL A 120 27.16 14.00 1.06
N ALA A 121 26.52 13.59 -0.04
CA ALA A 121 27.19 13.25 -1.30
C ALA A 121 26.53 13.96 -2.50
N PRO A 122 26.86 15.24 -2.73
CA PRO A 122 26.25 16.01 -3.82
C PRO A 122 26.66 15.44 -5.18
N THR A 123 25.65 15.12 -6.00
CA THR A 123 25.81 14.78 -7.42
C THR A 123 25.26 15.91 -8.29
N LEU A 124 25.48 15.88 -9.61
CA LEU A 124 24.94 16.91 -10.53
C LEU A 124 23.41 17.09 -10.43
N MET A 125 22.67 16.10 -9.90
CA MET A 125 21.22 16.18 -9.68
C MET A 125 20.82 16.53 -8.24
N SER A 126 21.79 16.68 -7.33
CA SER A 126 21.51 16.93 -5.91
C SER A 126 20.77 18.24 -5.65
N ILE A 127 20.92 19.25 -6.51
CA ILE A 127 20.15 20.51 -6.45
C ILE A 127 18.65 20.24 -6.59
N VAL A 128 18.28 19.32 -7.48
CA VAL A 128 16.88 18.91 -7.68
C VAL A 128 16.38 18.09 -6.48
N PHE A 129 17.22 17.20 -5.95
CA PHE A 129 16.84 16.31 -4.84
C PHE A 129 16.90 16.97 -3.46
N LEU A 130 17.49 18.16 -3.31
CA LEU A 130 17.41 18.97 -2.09
C LEU A 130 15.97 19.40 -1.80
N ASN A 131 15.13 19.49 -2.82
CA ASN A 131 13.73 19.85 -2.64
C ASN A 131 12.95 18.66 -2.04
N PRO A 132 12.44 18.76 -0.80
CA PRO A 132 11.81 17.65 -0.11
C PRO A 132 10.55 17.16 -0.84
N LEU A 133 9.90 18.03 -1.61
CA LEU A 133 8.78 17.65 -2.47
C LEU A 133 9.20 16.62 -3.53
N ILE A 134 10.34 16.80 -4.19
CA ILE A 134 10.80 15.90 -5.26
C ILE A 134 11.39 14.61 -4.67
N SER A 135 12.05 14.71 -3.52
CA SER A 135 12.67 13.55 -2.87
C SER A 135 11.68 12.68 -2.10
N VAL A 136 10.72 13.26 -1.38
CA VAL A 136 9.83 12.51 -0.47
C VAL A 136 8.52 12.12 -1.14
N LEU A 137 7.90 13.01 -1.92
CA LEU A 137 6.56 12.77 -2.47
C LEU A 137 6.51 11.51 -3.34
N PRO A 138 7.41 11.30 -4.32
CA PRO A 138 7.40 10.09 -5.12
C PRO A 138 7.55 8.84 -4.25
N ARG A 139 8.39 8.90 -3.21
CA ARG A 139 8.75 7.73 -2.38
C ARG A 139 7.59 7.28 -1.51
N VAL A 140 6.81 8.21 -0.97
CA VAL A 140 5.58 7.90 -0.24
C VAL A 140 4.53 7.32 -1.19
N LEU A 141 4.37 7.92 -2.38
CA LEU A 141 3.41 7.45 -3.40
C LEU A 141 3.74 6.05 -3.91
N LEU A 142 5.02 5.68 -4.02
CA LEU A 142 5.42 4.32 -4.42
C LEU A 142 4.86 3.24 -3.50
N GLY A 143 4.88 3.46 -2.18
CA GLY A 143 4.31 2.51 -1.22
C GLY A 143 2.81 2.31 -1.41
N LEU A 144 2.10 3.35 -1.82
CA LEU A 144 0.67 3.29 -2.14
C LEU A 144 0.42 2.59 -3.50
N ILE A 145 1.20 2.94 -4.52
CA ILE A 145 1.10 2.37 -5.87
C ILE A 145 1.36 0.86 -5.83
N ALA A 146 2.39 0.40 -5.12
CA ALA A 146 2.71 -1.01 -4.96
C ALA A 146 1.51 -1.83 -4.45
N TYR A 147 0.82 -1.29 -3.44
CA TYR A 147 -0.37 -1.91 -2.88
C TYR A 147 -1.54 -1.88 -3.86
N LEU A 148 -1.78 -0.74 -4.52
CA LEU A 148 -2.90 -0.58 -5.44
C LEU A 148 -2.78 -1.52 -6.64
N VAL A 149 -1.61 -1.60 -7.25
CA VAL A 149 -1.35 -2.50 -8.40
C VAL A 149 -1.46 -3.96 -7.97
N TYR A 150 -0.93 -4.31 -6.80
CA TYR A 150 -1.05 -5.67 -6.26
C TYR A 150 -2.52 -6.06 -6.01
N ARG A 151 -3.35 -5.13 -5.53
CA ARG A 151 -4.78 -5.37 -5.29
C ARG A 151 -5.60 -5.41 -6.58
N ALA A 152 -5.30 -4.54 -7.55
CA ALA A 152 -6.03 -4.43 -8.80
C ALA A 152 -5.78 -5.60 -9.75
N MET A 153 -4.61 -6.24 -9.69
CA MET A 153 -4.28 -7.34 -10.59
C MET A 153 -4.94 -8.67 -10.18
N PRO A 154 -5.80 -9.28 -11.03
CA PRO A 154 -6.26 -10.65 -10.85
C PRO A 154 -5.20 -11.65 -11.35
N GLY A 155 -5.16 -12.87 -10.79
CA GLY A 155 -4.31 -13.95 -11.27
C GLY A 155 -3.37 -14.55 -10.21
N ALA A 156 -2.39 -15.33 -10.68
CA ALA A 156 -1.45 -16.04 -9.83
C ALA A 156 -0.64 -15.08 -8.95
N GLN A 157 -0.43 -15.45 -7.69
CA GLN A 157 0.22 -14.60 -6.68
C GLN A 157 1.61 -14.12 -7.13
N ALA A 158 2.40 -15.00 -7.77
CA ALA A 158 3.71 -14.64 -8.31
C ALA A 158 3.64 -13.56 -9.40
N VAL A 159 2.68 -13.68 -10.33
CA VAL A 159 2.48 -12.73 -11.42
C VAL A 159 2.01 -11.38 -10.88
N LYS A 160 1.10 -11.38 -9.91
CA LYS A 160 0.62 -10.16 -9.24
C LYS A 160 1.77 -9.38 -8.60
N ILE A 161 2.67 -10.07 -7.90
CA ILE A 161 3.82 -9.45 -7.25
C ILE A 161 4.80 -8.94 -8.30
N ALA A 162 5.12 -9.74 -9.32
CA ALA A 162 6.06 -9.36 -10.37
C ALA A 162 5.58 -8.11 -11.11
N VAL A 163 4.30 -8.07 -11.51
CA VAL A 163 3.74 -6.90 -12.20
C VAL A 163 3.65 -5.69 -11.28
N SER A 164 3.29 -5.87 -10.00
CA SER A 164 3.32 -4.76 -9.03
C SER A 164 4.73 -4.17 -8.88
N ALA A 165 5.76 -5.02 -8.77
CA ALA A 165 7.15 -4.58 -8.69
C ALA A 165 7.60 -3.87 -9.97
N LEU A 166 7.27 -4.39 -11.15
CA LEU A 166 7.57 -3.76 -12.45
C LEU A 166 6.94 -2.36 -12.55
N VAL A 167 5.62 -2.28 -12.37
CA VAL A 167 4.87 -1.02 -12.50
C VAL A 167 5.34 -0.01 -11.48
N THR A 168 5.53 -0.43 -10.22
CA THR A 168 5.99 0.48 -9.16
C THR A 168 7.40 0.99 -9.45
N SER A 169 8.29 0.13 -9.95
CA SER A 169 9.64 0.56 -10.32
C SER A 169 9.65 1.54 -11.49
N MET A 170 8.82 1.31 -12.52
CA MET A 170 8.68 2.28 -13.62
C MET A 170 8.13 3.61 -13.14
N MET A 171 7.12 3.57 -12.25
CA MET A 171 6.54 4.76 -11.65
C MET A 171 7.56 5.54 -10.80
N ASN A 172 8.55 4.88 -10.19
CA ASN A 172 9.63 5.56 -9.46
C ASN A 172 10.42 6.48 -10.41
N THR A 173 10.93 5.92 -11.51
CA THR A 173 11.72 6.68 -12.49
C THR A 173 10.89 7.79 -13.13
N ILE A 174 9.63 7.51 -13.49
CA ILE A 174 8.72 8.49 -14.11
C ILE A 174 8.38 9.62 -13.15
N MET A 175 8.04 9.33 -11.89
CA MET A 175 7.70 10.39 -10.92
C MET A 175 8.92 11.24 -10.61
N VAL A 176 10.09 10.64 -10.41
CA VAL A 176 11.32 11.37 -10.10
C VAL A 176 11.73 12.27 -11.26
N MET A 177 11.81 11.72 -12.46
CA MET A 177 12.24 12.47 -13.64
C MET A 177 11.16 13.46 -14.12
N GLY A 178 9.88 13.11 -13.99
CA GLY A 178 8.75 13.98 -14.32
C GLY A 178 8.64 15.20 -13.40
N LEU A 179 8.79 15.03 -12.09
CA LEU A 179 8.84 16.18 -11.17
C LEU A 179 10.08 17.04 -11.42
N THR A 180 11.22 16.42 -11.74
CA THR A 180 12.43 17.13 -12.12
C THR A 180 12.21 18.00 -13.36
N TYR A 181 11.51 17.48 -14.37
CA TYR A 181 11.17 18.26 -15.56
C TYR A 181 10.28 19.46 -15.22
N ILE A 182 9.18 19.25 -14.49
CA ILE A 182 8.20 20.32 -14.22
C ILE A 182 8.82 21.45 -13.39
N LEU A 183 9.65 21.13 -12.40
CA LEU A 183 10.16 22.11 -11.44
C LEU A 183 11.56 22.65 -11.79
N TYR A 184 12.37 21.88 -12.52
CA TYR A 184 13.80 22.16 -12.72
C TYR A 184 14.23 22.07 -14.20
N ALA A 185 13.32 22.07 -15.17
CA ALA A 185 13.68 22.02 -16.60
C ALA A 185 14.71 23.09 -17.02
N LYS A 186 14.59 24.31 -16.49
CA LYS A 186 15.50 25.44 -16.82
C LYS A 186 16.91 25.21 -16.29
N GLU A 187 17.02 24.89 -15.01
CA GLU A 187 18.31 24.58 -14.37
C GLU A 187 18.95 23.32 -14.97
N PHE A 188 18.13 22.32 -15.36
CA PHE A 188 18.62 21.11 -16.02
C PHE A 188 19.19 21.39 -17.42
N ALA A 189 18.57 22.27 -18.20
CA ALA A 189 19.10 22.73 -19.49
C ALA A 189 20.43 23.49 -19.34
N GLU A 190 20.50 24.40 -18.37
CA GLU A 190 21.71 25.18 -18.10
C GLU A 190 22.86 24.28 -17.63
N MET A 191 22.61 23.34 -16.72
CA MET A 191 23.63 22.43 -16.20
C MET A 191 24.13 21.40 -17.23
N ARG A 192 23.35 21.10 -18.28
CA ARG A 192 23.75 20.16 -19.34
C ARG A 192 24.20 20.86 -20.61
N HIS A 193 24.17 22.20 -20.68
CA HIS A 193 24.45 22.99 -21.88
C HIS A 193 23.59 22.56 -23.10
N VAL A 194 22.33 22.18 -22.85
CA VAL A 194 21.42 21.67 -23.88
C VAL A 194 20.22 22.62 -24.01
N PRO A 195 19.74 22.93 -25.22
CA PRO A 195 18.54 23.74 -25.41
C PRO A 195 17.32 23.09 -24.74
N LEU A 196 16.42 23.91 -24.18
CA LEU A 196 15.22 23.46 -23.45
C LEU A 196 14.38 22.44 -24.24
N ASP A 197 14.32 22.60 -25.56
CA ASP A 197 13.56 21.74 -26.47
C ASP A 197 14.08 20.29 -26.50
N GLN A 198 15.35 20.07 -26.17
CA GLN A 198 15.99 18.75 -26.14
C GLN A 198 15.97 18.10 -24.75
N VAL A 199 15.67 18.87 -23.69
CA VAL A 199 15.61 18.34 -22.32
C VAL A 199 14.57 17.23 -22.20
N VAL A 200 13.41 17.39 -22.84
CA VAL A 200 12.34 16.37 -22.84
C VAL A 200 12.85 15.06 -23.45
N ASN A 201 13.52 15.11 -24.60
CA ASN A 201 14.05 13.93 -25.27
C ASN A 201 15.15 13.24 -24.45
N ILE A 202 16.01 14.01 -23.79
CA ILE A 202 17.05 13.46 -22.90
C ILE A 202 16.41 12.77 -21.70
N ILE A 203 15.41 13.41 -21.06
CA ILE A 203 14.72 12.84 -19.91
C ILE A 203 14.02 11.55 -20.28
N ILE A 204 13.30 11.51 -21.40
CA ILE A 204 12.67 10.30 -21.91
C ILE A 204 13.72 9.21 -22.19
N GLY A 205 14.85 9.57 -22.80
CA GLY A 205 15.97 8.66 -23.03
C GLY A 205 16.53 8.08 -21.73
N ILE A 206 16.71 8.91 -20.70
CA ILE A 206 17.17 8.48 -19.36
C ILE A 206 16.13 7.57 -18.70
N CYS A 207 14.84 7.90 -18.80
CA CYS A 207 13.75 7.07 -18.27
C CYS A 207 13.73 5.68 -18.91
N ILE A 208 13.93 5.59 -20.23
CA ILE A 208 13.94 4.29 -20.92
C ILE A 208 15.21 3.51 -20.57
N ALA A 209 16.37 4.16 -20.66
CA ALA A 209 17.66 3.52 -20.45
C ALA A 209 17.85 2.98 -19.01
N ASN A 210 17.34 3.70 -18.01
CA ASN A 210 17.47 3.29 -16.60
C ASN A 210 16.21 2.59 -16.06
N GLY A 211 15.02 3.02 -16.48
CA GLY A 211 13.76 2.51 -15.95
C GLY A 211 13.50 1.04 -16.30
N ILE A 212 13.91 0.59 -17.49
CA ILE A 212 13.72 -0.82 -17.91
C ILE A 212 14.61 -1.76 -17.08
N PRO A 213 15.94 -1.57 -17.01
CA PRO A 213 16.80 -2.42 -16.18
C PRO A 213 16.42 -2.41 -14.69
N GLU A 214 16.07 -1.23 -14.14
CA GLU A 214 15.58 -1.11 -12.77
C GLU A 214 14.32 -1.92 -12.53
N ALA A 215 13.33 -1.81 -13.42
CA ALA A 215 12.08 -2.52 -13.28
C ALA A 215 12.28 -4.03 -13.33
N ILE A 216 13.09 -4.52 -14.27
CA ILE A 216 13.39 -5.95 -14.38
C ILE A 216 14.12 -6.43 -13.12
N GLY A 217 15.15 -5.70 -12.67
CA GLY A 217 15.89 -6.04 -11.44
C GLY A 217 14.98 -6.07 -10.21
N ALA A 218 14.13 -5.07 -10.05
CA ALA A 218 13.16 -5.00 -8.96
C ALA A 218 12.18 -6.18 -9.00
N ALA A 219 11.67 -6.54 -10.18
CA ALA A 219 10.74 -7.65 -10.32
C ALA A 219 11.38 -9.01 -9.97
N VAL A 220 12.61 -9.25 -10.45
CA VAL A 220 13.35 -10.48 -10.18
C VAL A 220 13.67 -10.63 -8.68
N ILE A 221 14.00 -9.54 -8.00
CA ILE A 221 14.37 -9.56 -6.57
C ILE A 221 13.12 -9.60 -5.67
N VAL A 222 12.12 -8.74 -5.93
CA VAL A 222 10.93 -8.61 -5.07
C VAL A 222 10.06 -9.86 -5.11
N THR A 223 9.89 -10.47 -6.28
CA THR A 223 8.97 -11.61 -6.46
C THR A 223 9.27 -12.80 -5.53
N PRO A 224 10.48 -13.38 -5.50
CA PRO A 224 10.78 -14.49 -4.60
C PRO A 224 10.69 -14.09 -3.12
N ILE A 225 11.16 -12.89 -2.76
CA ILE A 225 11.14 -12.40 -1.38
C ILE A 225 9.70 -12.31 -0.86
N VAL A 226 8.83 -11.64 -1.62
CA VAL A 226 7.43 -11.45 -1.20
C VAL A 226 6.67 -12.77 -1.22
N LEU A 227 6.93 -13.68 -2.17
CA LEU A 227 6.30 -15.01 -2.17
C LEU A 227 6.65 -15.80 -0.90
N VAL A 228 7.92 -15.80 -0.48
CA VAL A 228 8.37 -16.45 0.75
C VAL A 228 7.75 -15.78 1.98
N LEU A 229 7.71 -14.45 2.03
CA LEU A 229 7.09 -13.71 3.12
C LEU A 229 5.58 -13.95 3.23
N LEU A 230 4.87 -14.05 2.11
CA LEU A 230 3.43 -14.33 2.11
C LEU A 230 3.13 -15.80 2.43
N LYS A 231 3.99 -16.74 2.03
CA LYS A 231 3.84 -18.17 2.35
C LYS A 231 4.09 -18.48 3.83
N THR A 232 5.05 -17.79 4.46
CA THR A 232 5.34 -17.93 5.89
C THR A 232 4.32 -17.22 6.78
N ARG A 233 3.54 -16.30 6.21
CA ARG A 233 2.45 -15.60 6.90
C ARG A 233 1.27 -16.56 7.10
N LYS A 234 1.03 -17.00 8.35
CA LYS A 234 -0.24 -17.65 8.70
C LYS A 234 -1.39 -16.72 8.27
N PRO A 235 -2.43 -17.21 7.58
CA PRO A 235 -3.50 -16.35 7.09
C PRO A 235 -4.16 -15.69 8.30
N THR A 236 -3.87 -14.40 8.50
CA THR A 236 -4.62 -13.59 9.45
C THR A 236 -6.00 -13.46 8.83
N ARG A 237 -6.92 -14.29 9.31
CA ARG A 237 -8.32 -14.41 8.90
C ARG A 237 -9.00 -13.04 9.01
N ARG A 238 -8.92 -12.22 7.96
CA ARG A 238 -9.76 -11.04 7.73
C ARG A 238 -9.49 -10.46 6.35
N GLN A 239 -10.28 -10.94 5.39
CA GLN A 239 -10.88 -10.19 4.28
C GLN A 239 -11.71 -11.18 3.47
N ALA A 240 -12.85 -11.56 4.07
CA ALA A 240 -14.08 -11.87 3.36
C ALA A 240 -14.93 -10.59 3.41
#